data_AF-A0A0D8IZX6-F1
#
_entry.id   AF-A0A0D8IZX6-F1
#
_cell.length_a   1.000
_cell.length_b   1.000
_cell.length_c   1.000
_cell.angle_alpha   90.00
_cell.angle_beta   90.00
_cell.angle_gamma   90.00
#
_symmetry.space_group_name_H-M   'P 1'
#
loop_
_entity.id
_entity.type
_entity.pdbx_description
1 polymer ?
#
loop_
_entity_poly.entity_id
_entity_poly.type
_entity_poly.pdbx_seq_one_letter_code
_entity_poly.pdbx_strand_id
1 'polypeptide(L)'
;MSLQIRSSKWILTDDDCAQYVRNLDEFKGNVFELWQVCGVLDMFAVAHAFININDYSEDEIEDVLHYYSYENLDDFVQEISPATIERKADGTLDRESPNYIVEWQLIAEMLFETEALYRHLVPGKIWNEYEMAAAYIRKTIGQEEENEED
;
A
#
# COMPACT_ATOMS: atom_id res chain seq x y z
N MET A 1 28.11 -4.85 -2.04
CA MET A 1 27.24 -6.03 -1.84
C MET A 1 25.90 -5.68 -2.43
N SER A 2 25.54 -6.27 -3.57
CA SER A 2 24.19 -6.18 -4.11
C SER A 2 23.30 -7.10 -3.30
N LEU A 3 22.39 -6.56 -2.49
CA LEU A 3 21.27 -7.33 -1.96
C LEU A 3 20.50 -7.87 -3.15
N GLN A 4 20.64 -9.16 -3.39
CA GLN A 4 19.90 -9.86 -4.43
C GLN A 4 18.48 -10.04 -3.87
N ILE A 5 17.63 -9.04 -4.12
CA ILE A 5 16.20 -9.06 -3.75
C ILE A 5 15.61 -10.28 -4.47
N ARG A 6 15.41 -11.36 -3.72
CA ARG A 6 14.64 -12.50 -4.22
C ARG A 6 13.19 -12.04 -4.26
N SER A 7 12.59 -12.18 -5.43
CA SER A 7 11.26 -11.71 -5.80
C SER A 7 10.20 -11.99 -4.73
N SER A 8 9.79 -10.97 -3.99
CA SER A 8 8.52 -10.98 -3.29
C SER A 8 7.37 -10.87 -4.29
N LYS A 9 6.31 -11.65 -4.04
CA LYS A 9 5.14 -11.75 -4.91
C LYS A 9 4.37 -10.42 -4.89
N TRP A 10 4.04 -9.91 -6.07
CA TRP A 10 3.11 -8.79 -6.24
C TRP A 10 1.67 -9.21 -5.95
N ILE A 11 0.94 -8.37 -5.23
CA ILE A 11 -0.46 -8.55 -4.85
C ILE A 11 -1.23 -7.35 -5.42
N LEU A 12 -2.33 -7.62 -6.13
CA LEU A 12 -3.31 -6.60 -6.52
C LEU A 12 -4.19 -6.30 -5.30
N THR A 13 -4.16 -5.06 -4.81
CA THR A 13 -4.88 -4.63 -3.61
C THR A 13 -6.15 -3.86 -3.94
N ASP A 14 -6.14 -3.13 -5.06
CA ASP A 14 -7.30 -2.43 -5.59
C ASP A 14 -7.34 -2.49 -7.12
N ASP A 15 -8.41 -3.06 -7.67
CA ASP A 15 -8.59 -3.23 -9.12
C ASP A 15 -9.03 -1.93 -9.81
N ASP A 16 -9.71 -1.03 -9.09
CA ASP A 16 -10.25 0.23 -9.64
C ASP A 16 -9.13 1.21 -10.03
N CYS A 17 -7.99 1.11 -9.35
CA CYS A 17 -6.79 1.89 -9.65
C CYS A 17 -5.58 1.02 -10.03
N ALA A 18 -5.76 -0.28 -10.25
CA ALA A 18 -4.69 -1.24 -10.54
C ALA A 18 -3.51 -1.07 -9.57
N GLN A 19 -3.83 -1.04 -8.28
CA GLN A 19 -2.85 -0.90 -7.23
C GLN A 19 -2.20 -2.24 -6.93
N TYR A 20 -0.87 -2.27 -7.01
CA TYR A 20 -0.08 -3.43 -6.69
C TYR A 20 0.91 -3.12 -5.59
N VAL A 21 1.07 -4.05 -4.66
CA VAL A 21 2.07 -3.98 -3.58
C VAL A 21 2.92 -5.25 -3.55
N ARG A 22 4.18 -5.10 -3.18
CA ARG A 22 5.01 -6.22 -2.69
C ARG A 22 5.77 -5.80 -1.44
N ASN A 23 5.95 -6.74 -0.53
CA ASN A 23 6.80 -6.55 0.64
C ASN A 23 8.26 -6.87 0.29
N LEU A 24 9.19 -5.93 0.47
CA LEU A 24 10.62 -6.10 0.18
C LEU A 24 11.43 -6.56 1.40
N ASP A 25 10.82 -6.59 2.59
CA ASP A 25 11.45 -6.99 3.84
C ASP A 25 10.84 -8.29 4.36
N GLU A 26 11.43 -9.42 3.98
CA GLU A 26 10.99 -10.76 4.42
C GLU A 26 11.10 -10.98 5.94
N PHE A 27 11.80 -10.11 6.68
CA PHE A 27 12.07 -10.31 8.10
C PHE A 27 11.21 -9.45 9.01
N LYS A 28 11.16 -8.14 8.76
CA LYS A 28 10.36 -7.22 9.58
C LYS A 28 9.04 -6.86 8.93
N GLY A 29 8.92 -7.01 7.62
CA GLY A 29 7.70 -6.70 6.88
C GLY A 29 7.40 -5.21 6.76
N ASN A 30 8.38 -4.31 6.91
CA ASN A 30 8.13 -2.86 7.00
C ASN A 30 8.50 -2.07 5.74
N VAL A 31 8.98 -2.73 4.67
CA VAL A 31 9.37 -2.06 3.44
C VAL A 31 8.52 -2.59 2.30
N PHE A 32 7.82 -1.69 1.61
CA PHE A 32 6.89 -2.00 0.56
C PHE A 32 7.25 -1.25 -0.72
N GLU A 33 6.94 -1.85 -1.86
CA GLU A 33 6.95 -1.17 -3.15
C GLU A 33 5.54 -1.19 -3.71
N LEU A 34 5.07 -0.02 -4.14
CA LEU A 34 3.70 0.16 -4.60
C LEU A 34 3.65 0.82 -5.98
N TRP A 35 2.71 0.36 -6.79
CA TRP A 35 2.30 0.98 -8.06
C TRP A 35 0.80 1.21 -8.04
N GLN A 36 0.33 2.29 -8.67
CA GLN A 36 -1.10 2.47 -8.99
C GLN A 36 -1.28 3.34 -10.23
N VAL A 37 -2.44 3.23 -10.88
CA VAL A 37 -2.93 4.19 -11.86
C VAL A 37 -3.62 5.33 -11.12
N CYS A 38 -3.30 6.57 -11.50
CA CYS A 38 -3.94 7.77 -10.97
C CYS A 38 -4.70 8.50 -12.07
N GLY A 39 -5.95 8.87 -11.80
CA GLY A 39 -6.69 9.82 -12.65
C GLY A 39 -6.09 11.22 -12.55
N VAL A 40 -5.71 11.81 -13.68
CA VAL A 40 -5.17 13.18 -13.77
C VAL A 40 -5.91 13.94 -14.86
N LEU A 41 -6.87 14.78 -14.45
CA LEU A 41 -7.82 15.45 -15.37
C LEU A 41 -8.57 14.40 -16.21
N ASP A 42 -8.47 14.49 -17.55
CA ASP A 42 -9.09 13.55 -18.50
C ASP A 42 -8.11 12.44 -18.96
N MET A 43 -7.01 12.24 -18.23
CA MET A 43 -5.95 11.28 -18.55
C MET A 43 -5.63 10.38 -17.35
N PHE A 44 -4.80 9.37 -17.59
CA PHE A 44 -4.35 8.40 -16.60
C PHE A 44 -2.83 8.45 -16.51
N ALA A 45 -2.30 8.68 -15.31
CA ALA A 45 -0.88 8.58 -15.00
C ALA A 45 -0.62 7.33 -14.15
N VAL A 46 0.64 7.01 -13.89
CA VAL A 46 1.01 5.97 -12.91
C VAL A 46 1.87 6.56 -11.82
N ALA A 47 1.65 6.12 -10.58
CA ALA A 47 2.48 6.43 -9.44
C ALA A 47 3.31 5.20 -9.03
N HIS A 48 4.50 5.44 -8.50
CA HIS A 48 5.43 4.42 -8.00
C HIS A 48 6.16 4.92 -6.77
N ALA A 49 6.18 4.14 -5.70
CA ALA A 49 6.91 4.49 -4.49
C ALA A 49 7.50 3.27 -3.78
N PHE A 50 8.52 3.54 -2.96
CA PHE A 50 8.98 2.62 -1.91
C PHE A 50 8.61 3.24 -0.57
N ILE A 51 7.85 2.52 0.24
CA ILE A 51 7.41 2.96 1.56
C ILE A 51 8.12 2.10 2.60
N ASN A 52 8.95 2.73 3.42
CA ASN A 52 9.51 2.10 4.61
C ASN A 52 8.81 2.70 5.83
N ILE A 53 8.04 1.89 6.55
CA ILE A 53 7.24 2.34 7.71
C ILE A 53 8.11 3.05 8.75
N ASN A 54 9.38 2.65 8.91
CA ASN A 54 10.27 3.26 9.90
C ASN A 54 10.71 4.69 9.53
N ASP A 55 10.41 5.16 8.32
CA ASP A 55 10.69 6.53 7.89
C ASP A 55 9.55 7.50 8.30
N TYR A 56 8.47 6.98 8.88
CA TYR A 56 7.31 7.74 9.35
C TYR A 56 7.22 7.67 10.89
N SER A 57 6.89 8.79 11.50
CA SER A 57 6.54 8.86 12.91
C SER A 57 5.12 8.32 13.17
N GLU A 58 4.81 7.97 14.43
CA GLU A 58 3.45 7.56 14.82
C GLU A 58 2.43 8.66 14.50
N ASP A 59 2.77 9.93 14.75
CA ASP A 59 1.93 11.09 14.41
C ASP A 59 1.64 11.18 12.89
N GLU A 60 2.64 10.96 12.02
CA GLU A 60 2.44 10.97 10.56
C GLU A 60 1.57 9.79 10.09
N ILE A 61 1.69 8.63 10.75
CA ILE A 61 0.83 7.47 10.47
C ILE A 61 -0.60 7.78 10.92
N GLU A 62 -0.79 8.36 12.10
CA GLU A 62 -2.11 8.72 12.62
C GLU A 62 -2.80 9.80 11.76
N ASP A 63 -2.05 10.80 11.29
CA ASP A 63 -2.58 11.82 10.36
C ASP A 63 -3.16 11.17 9.09
N VAL A 64 -2.48 10.14 8.57
CA VAL A 64 -2.99 9.37 7.42
C VAL A 64 -4.22 8.55 7.81
N LEU A 65 -4.19 7.85 8.94
CA LEU A 65 -5.33 7.08 9.44
C LEU A 65 -6.59 7.97 9.61
N HIS A 66 -6.44 9.22 10.05
CA HIS A 66 -7.55 10.18 10.16
C HIS A 66 -8.19 10.49 8.80
N TYR A 67 -7.42 10.54 7.70
CA TYR A 67 -8.00 10.72 6.36
C TYR A 67 -8.92 9.56 5.96
N TYR A 68 -8.66 8.37 6.51
CA TYR A 68 -9.47 7.16 6.31
C TYR A 68 -10.49 6.93 7.43
N SER A 69 -10.76 7.95 8.26
CA SER A 69 -11.76 7.95 9.35
C SER A 69 -11.44 7.05 10.56
N TYR A 70 -10.21 6.57 10.68
CA TYR A 70 -9.74 5.89 11.90
C TYR A 70 -9.30 6.92 12.92
N GLU A 71 -9.70 6.79 14.19
CA GLU A 71 -9.34 7.78 15.22
C GLU A 71 -7.86 7.74 15.63
N ASN A 72 -7.23 6.56 15.56
CA ASN A 72 -5.83 6.30 15.92
C ASN A 72 -5.47 4.86 15.53
N LEU A 73 -4.22 4.45 15.81
CA LEU A 73 -3.74 3.10 15.51
C LEU A 73 -4.55 1.99 16.21
N ASP A 74 -5.01 2.21 17.44
CA ASP A 74 -5.79 1.21 18.17
C ASP A 74 -7.18 1.00 17.55
N ASP A 75 -7.81 2.07 17.06
CA ASP A 75 -9.08 2.01 16.34
C ASP A 75 -8.94 1.24 15.02
N PHE A 76 -7.91 1.59 14.24
CA PHE A 76 -7.54 0.86 13.03
C PHE A 76 -7.36 -0.64 13.31
N VAL A 77 -6.47 -1.00 14.24
CA VAL A 77 -6.18 -2.40 14.60
C VAL A 77 -7.44 -3.14 15.05
N GLN A 78 -8.34 -2.48 15.81
CA GLN A 78 -9.59 -3.11 16.22
C GLN A 78 -10.51 -3.39 15.02
N GLU A 79 -10.64 -2.47 14.07
CA GLU A 79 -11.55 -2.62 12.94
C GLU A 79 -11.11 -3.73 11.98
N ILE A 80 -9.82 -3.83 11.72
CA ILE A 80 -9.27 -4.84 10.79
C ILE A 80 -9.09 -6.21 11.44
N SER A 81 -9.02 -6.28 12.77
CA SER A 81 -8.76 -7.53 13.47
C SER A 81 -9.94 -8.49 13.32
N PRO A 82 -9.70 -9.79 13.04
CA PRO A 82 -10.76 -10.80 13.00
C PRO A 82 -11.34 -11.12 14.39
N ALA A 83 -10.74 -10.59 15.46
CA ALA A 83 -11.14 -10.81 16.84
C ALA A 83 -11.17 -9.49 17.63
N THR A 84 -12.08 -9.41 18.60
CA THR A 84 -12.10 -8.32 19.57
C THR A 84 -10.83 -8.36 20.43
N ILE A 85 -10.19 -7.21 20.60
CA ILE A 85 -9.03 -7.04 21.48
C ILE A 85 -9.53 -6.31 22.73
N GLU A 86 -9.15 -6.81 23.90
CA GLU A 86 -9.60 -6.19 25.15
C GLU A 86 -9.01 -4.78 25.30
N ARG A 87 -9.82 -3.86 25.83
CA ARG A 87 -9.36 -2.52 26.20
C ARG A 87 -8.86 -2.51 27.64
N LYS A 88 -7.74 -1.84 27.86
CA LYS A 88 -7.19 -1.51 29.18
C LYS A 88 -8.04 -0.44 29.87
N ALA A 89 -7.80 -0.24 31.16
CA ALA A 89 -8.56 0.71 31.97
C ALA A 89 -8.41 2.18 31.53
N ASP A 90 -7.34 2.50 30.80
CA ASP A 90 -7.07 3.81 30.20
C ASP A 90 -7.72 3.98 28.81
N GLY A 91 -8.39 2.95 28.29
CA GLY A 91 -9.12 2.96 27.02
C GLY A 91 -8.32 2.45 25.82
N THR A 92 -7.00 2.26 25.94
CA THR A 92 -6.18 1.71 24.85
C THR A 92 -6.46 0.22 24.66
N LEU A 93 -6.17 -0.33 23.49
CA LEU A 93 -6.15 -1.77 23.30
C LEU A 93 -5.01 -2.42 24.10
N ASP A 94 -5.18 -3.69 24.43
CA ASP A 94 -4.09 -4.51 24.91
C ASP A 94 -3.13 -4.87 23.77
N ARG A 95 -2.11 -4.02 23.57
CA ARG A 95 -1.06 -4.19 22.56
C ARG A 95 -0.20 -5.47 22.75
N GLU A 96 -0.28 -6.13 23.91
CA GLU A 96 0.39 -7.43 24.16
C GLU A 96 -0.47 -8.62 23.72
N SER A 97 -1.73 -8.38 23.32
CA SER A 97 -2.62 -9.41 22.82
C SER A 97 -2.04 -10.04 21.54
N PRO A 98 -2.12 -11.37 21.38
CA PRO A 98 -1.73 -12.02 20.13
C PRO A 98 -2.59 -11.58 18.93
N ASN A 99 -3.73 -10.94 19.18
CA ASN A 99 -4.60 -10.40 18.14
C ASN A 99 -4.28 -8.94 17.80
N TYR A 100 -3.40 -8.26 18.54
CA TYR A 100 -2.94 -6.91 18.21
C TYR A 100 -1.91 -7.01 17.08
N ILE A 101 -2.40 -7.11 15.86
CA ILE A 101 -1.59 -7.19 14.64
C ILE A 101 -1.79 -5.89 13.87
N VAL A 102 -0.70 -5.19 13.62
CA VAL A 102 -0.71 -4.00 12.77
C VAL A 102 -0.47 -4.43 11.33
N GLU A 103 -1.47 -4.24 10.46
CA GLU A 103 -1.36 -4.51 9.03
C GLU A 103 -0.55 -3.41 8.34
N TRP A 104 0.77 -3.50 8.46
CA TRP A 104 1.71 -2.52 7.89
C TRP A 104 1.59 -2.35 6.39
N GLN A 105 1.16 -3.40 5.67
CA GLN A 105 0.93 -3.30 4.23
C GLN A 105 -0.21 -2.32 3.94
N LEU A 106 -1.34 -2.45 4.63
CA LEU A 106 -2.49 -1.56 4.45
C LEU A 106 -2.17 -0.11 4.83
N ILE A 107 -1.38 0.10 5.89
CA ILE A 107 -0.87 1.44 6.23
C ILE A 107 0.04 1.98 5.13
N ALA A 108 0.91 1.15 4.53
CA ALA A 108 1.77 1.57 3.42
C ALA A 108 0.96 1.94 2.16
N GLU A 109 -0.13 1.22 1.89
CA GLU A 109 -1.10 1.54 0.83
C GLU A 109 -1.73 2.92 1.06
N MET A 110 -2.25 3.19 2.26
CA MET A 110 -2.83 4.49 2.62
C MET A 110 -1.81 5.65 2.55
N LEU A 111 -0.58 5.43 3.03
CA LEU A 111 0.51 6.40 2.93
C LEU A 111 0.83 6.70 1.46
N PHE A 112 0.93 5.67 0.62
CA PHE A 112 1.19 5.83 -0.80
C PHE A 112 0.07 6.56 -1.53
N GLU A 113 -1.18 6.18 -1.32
CA GLU A 113 -2.37 6.79 -1.93
C GLU A 113 -2.49 8.28 -1.61
N THR A 114 -2.29 8.63 -0.34
CA THR A 114 -2.36 10.02 0.12
C THR A 114 -1.36 10.91 -0.63
N GLU A 115 -0.24 10.36 -1.11
CA GLU A 115 0.83 11.10 -1.76
C GLU A 115 0.95 10.88 -3.29
N ALA A 116 0.14 9.98 -3.85
CA ALA A 116 0.32 9.43 -5.19
C ALA A 116 0.37 10.50 -6.29
N LEU A 117 -0.57 11.46 -6.24
CA LEU A 117 -0.74 12.48 -7.27
C LEU A 117 0.31 13.60 -7.27
N TYR A 118 1.04 13.82 -6.17
CA TYR A 118 1.93 14.98 -6.05
C TYR A 118 3.39 14.63 -5.77
N ARG A 119 3.70 13.44 -5.24
CA ARG A 119 5.08 13.00 -5.00
C ARG A 119 5.52 11.81 -5.85
N HIS A 120 4.58 10.91 -6.17
CA HIS A 120 4.95 9.58 -6.68
C HIS A 120 4.65 9.36 -8.15
N LEU A 121 4.10 10.34 -8.86
CA LEU A 121 3.86 10.24 -10.30
C LEU A 121 5.16 9.96 -11.07
N VAL A 122 5.12 8.97 -11.96
CA VAL A 122 6.25 8.62 -12.82
C VAL A 122 6.32 9.59 -14.00
N PRO A 123 7.42 10.36 -14.16
CA PRO A 123 7.49 11.39 -15.19
C PRO A 123 7.31 10.84 -16.62
N GLY A 124 6.43 11.48 -17.38
CA GLY A 124 6.18 11.13 -18.79
C GLY A 124 5.38 9.84 -19.00
N LYS A 125 4.80 9.27 -17.94
CA LYS A 125 3.95 8.08 -17.99
C LYS A 125 2.48 8.46 -17.84
N ILE A 126 1.90 8.92 -18.95
CA ILE A 126 0.52 9.41 -19.04
C ILE A 126 -0.12 8.83 -20.31
N TRP A 127 -1.38 8.43 -20.20
CA TRP A 127 -2.18 7.82 -21.26
C TRP A 127 -3.60 8.37 -21.28
N ASN A 128 -4.28 8.22 -22.41
CA ASN A 128 -5.68 8.61 -22.56
C ASN A 128 -6.67 7.54 -22.09
N GLU A 129 -6.20 6.30 -21.89
CA GLU A 129 -7.04 5.16 -21.50
C GLU A 129 -6.43 4.47 -20.29
N TYR A 130 -7.30 4.12 -19.33
CA TYR A 130 -6.93 3.42 -18.10
C TYR A 130 -6.14 2.14 -18.39
N GLU A 131 -6.62 1.32 -19.31
CA GLU A 131 -5.99 0.02 -19.61
C GLU A 131 -4.55 0.14 -20.12
N MET A 132 -4.20 1.24 -20.80
CA MET A 132 -2.82 1.44 -21.22
C MET A 132 -1.89 1.74 -20.04
N ALA A 133 -2.37 2.50 -19.04
CA ALA A 133 -1.63 2.78 -17.82
C ALA A 133 -1.52 1.52 -16.94
N ALA A 134 -2.62 0.78 -16.78
CA ALA A 134 -2.65 -0.46 -16.03
C ALA A 134 -1.77 -1.55 -16.67
N ALA A 135 -1.82 -1.71 -18.00
CA ALA A 135 -0.95 -2.63 -18.74
C ALA A 135 0.54 -2.26 -18.59
N TYR A 136 0.86 -0.96 -18.53
CA TYR A 136 2.23 -0.53 -18.23
C TYR A 136 2.70 -1.01 -16.86
N ILE A 137 1.87 -0.90 -15.82
CA ILE A 137 2.19 -1.42 -14.48
C ILE A 137 2.38 -2.93 -14.55
N ARG A 138 1.39 -3.69 -15.06
CA ARG A 138 1.44 -5.16 -15.18
C ARG A 138 2.72 -5.65 -15.87
N LYS A 139 3.08 -5.02 -16.98
CA LYS A 139 4.33 -5.29 -17.69
C LYS A 139 5.57 -4.98 -16.84
N THR A 140 5.58 -3.85 -16.14
CA THR A 140 6.70 -3.40 -15.30
C THR A 140 6.94 -4.35 -14.13
N ILE A 141 5.87 -4.88 -13.54
CA ILE A 141 5.95 -5.79 -12.38
C ILE A 141 6.08 -7.27 -12.77
N GLY A 142 6.07 -7.57 -14.08
CA GLY A 142 6.21 -8.93 -14.60
C GLY A 142 4.95 -9.80 -14.43
N GLN A 143 3.77 -9.20 -14.42
CA GLN A 143 2.45 -9.85 -14.39
C GLN A 143 1.72 -9.68 -15.73
N GLU A 144 2.38 -10.01 -16.85
CA GLU A 144 1.68 -10.06 -18.13
C GLU A 144 0.62 -11.18 -18.07
N GLU A 145 -0.61 -10.89 -18.53
CA GLU A 145 -1.61 -11.92 -18.76
C GLU A 145 -1.05 -12.84 -19.85
N GLU A 146 -0.87 -14.13 -19.55
CA GLU A 146 -0.65 -15.12 -20.59
C GLU A 146 -1.90 -15.10 -21.47
N ASN A 147 -1.78 -14.56 -22.69
CA ASN A 147 -2.81 -14.77 -23.70
C ASN A 147 -2.93 -16.28 -23.89
N GLU A 148 -4.00 -16.88 -23.37
CA GLU A 148 -4.42 -18.21 -23.78
C GLU A 148 -4.75 -18.11 -25.29
N GLU A 149 -3.75 -18.44 -26.12
CA GLU A 149 -4.00 -18.73 -27.53
C GLU A 149 -4.78 -20.05 -27.60
N ASP A 150 -6.07 -19.96 -27.91
CA ASP A 150 -6.98 -21.06 -28.27
C ASP A 150 -6.46 -21.92 -29.45
#